data_AF-A0A921K836-F1
#
_entry.id   AF-A0A921K836-F1
#
_cell.length_a   1.000
_cell.length_b   1.000
_cell.length_c   1.000
_cell.angle_alpha   90.00
_cell.angle_beta   90.00
_cell.angle_gamma   90.00
#
_symmetry.space_group_name_H-M   'P 1'
#
loop_
_entity.id
_entity.type
_entity.pdbx_description
1 polymer ?
#
loop_
_entity_poly.entity_id
_entity_poly.type
_entity_poly.pdbx_seq_one_letter_code
_entity_poly.pdbx_strand_id
1 'polypeptide(L)' 'MPWWSTLLLALGGILIGGAWSLHRQKAPIWVRVSFIILGALAILAAFLTVPWAN' A
#
# COMPACT_ATOMS: atom_id res chain seq x y z
N MET A 1 -13.37 -8.41 8.34
CA MET A 1 -11.92 -8.11 8.27
C MET A 1 -11.56 -7.30 9.51
N PRO A 2 -10.49 -7.61 10.24
CA PRO A 2 -10.04 -6.80 11.37
C PRO A 2 -9.76 -5.36 10.93
N TRP A 3 -9.94 -4.41 11.83
CA TRP A 3 -9.70 -2.99 11.55
C TRP A 3 -8.25 -2.72 11.10
N TRP A 4 -7.29 -3.50 11.60
CA TRP A 4 -5.89 -3.48 11.15
C TRP A 4 -5.74 -3.81 9.67
N SER A 5 -6.44 -4.83 9.17
CA SER A 5 -6.43 -5.21 7.76
C SER A 5 -7.05 -4.10 6.90
N THR A 6 -8.12 -3.45 7.39
CA THR A 6 -8.71 -2.29 6.71
C THR A 6 -7.74 -1.11 6.65
N LEU A 7 -7.01 -0.83 7.74
CA LEU A 7 -5.98 0.22 7.75
C LEU A 7 -4.83 -0.09 6.79
N LEU A 8 -4.37 -1.34 6.73
CA LEU A 8 -3.33 -1.77 5.79
C LEU A 8 -3.78 -1.65 4.32
N LEU A 9 -5.04 -1.96 4.04
CA LEU A 9 -5.63 -1.80 2.72
C LEU A 9 -5.72 -0.31 2.33
N ALA A 10 -6.19 0.53 3.25
CA ALA A 10 -6.27 1.98 3.06
C ALA A 10 -4.87 2.60 2.86
N LEU A 11 -3.89 2.18 3.66
CA LEU A 11 -2.49 2.58 3.52
C LEU A 11 -1.93 2.18 2.15
N GLY A 12 -2.22 0.96 1.70
CA GLY A 12 -1.84 0.50 0.36
C GLY A 12 -2.36 1.40 -0.75
N GLY A 13 -3.65 1.77 -0.68
CA GLY A 13 -4.24 2.73 -1.62
C GLY A 13 -3.59 4.12 -1.57
N ILE A 14 -3.31 4.62 -0.36
CA ILE A 14 -2.62 5.91 -0.16
C ILE A 14 -1.20 5.87 -0.74
N LEU A 15 -0.46 4.79 -0.55
CA LEU A 15 0.91 4.64 -1.06
C LEU A 15 0.95 4.57 -2.59
N ILE A 16 0.00 3.86 -3.20
CA ILE A 16 -0.14 3.82 -4.68
C ILE A 16 -0.53 5.21 -5.21
N GLY A 17 -1.48 5.89 -4.57
CA GLY A 17 -1.83 7.28 -4.91
C GLY A 17 -0.65 8.25 -4.70
N GLY A 18 0.15 8.03 -3.65
CA GLY A 18 1.38 8.75 -3.36
C GLY A 18 2.44 8.56 -4.44
N ALA A 19 2.61 7.33 -4.95
CA ALA A 19 3.49 7.05 -6.08
C ALA A 19 3.08 7.83 -7.33
N TRP A 20 1.79 7.96 -7.59
CA TRP A 20 1.26 8.79 -8.69
C TRP A 20 1.49 10.29 -8.46
N SER A 21 1.33 10.78 -7.23
CA SER A 21 1.67 12.16 -6.88
C SER A 21 3.16 12.45 -7.09
N LEU A 22 4.04 11.55 -6.62
CA LEU A 22 5.49 11.58 -6.88
C LEU A 22 5.81 11.51 -8.38
N HIS A 23 4.99 10.78 -9.15
CA HIS A 23 5.10 10.76 -10.61
C HIS A 23 4.92 12.15 -11.22
N ARG A 24 3.89 12.89 -10.79
CA ARG A 24 3.62 14.25 -11.27
C ARG A 24 4.68 15.25 -10.81
N GLN A 25 5.24 15.06 -9.62
CA GLN A 25 6.28 15.94 -9.06
C GLN A 25 7.68 15.72 -9.66
N LYS A 26 7.83 14.87 -10.70
CA LYS A 26 9.14 14.52 -11.29
C LYS A 26 10.12 13.93 -10.27
N ALA A 27 9.63 13.36 -9.17
CA ALA A 27 10.44 12.70 -8.15
C ALA A 27 11.26 11.54 -8.74
N PRO A 28 12.39 11.15 -8.13
CA PRO A 28 13.24 10.08 -8.62
C PRO A 28 12.46 8.78 -8.81
N ILE A 29 12.79 8.03 -9.87
CA ILE A 29 12.12 6.76 -10.21
C ILE A 29 12.19 5.77 -9.04
N TRP A 30 13.34 5.69 -8.36
CA TRP A 30 13.52 4.84 -7.19
C TRP A 30 12.50 5.13 -6.07
N VAL A 31 12.19 6.40 -5.81
CA VAL A 31 11.20 6.77 -4.78
C VAL A 31 9.80 6.32 -5.17
N ARG A 32 9.42 6.47 -6.44
CA ARG A 32 8.12 6.00 -6.95
C ARG A 32 8.00 4.49 -6.83
N VAL A 33 9.05 3.76 -7.21
CA VAL A 33 9.11 2.31 -7.15
C VAL A 33 9.01 1.83 -5.70
N SER A 34 9.71 2.46 -4.75
CA SER A 34 9.59 2.14 -3.33
C SER A 34 8.16 2.31 -2.80
N PHE A 35 7.45 3.38 -3.19
CA PHE A 35 6.06 3.58 -2.79
C PHE A 35 5.12 2.52 -3.37
N ILE A 36 5.32 2.11 -4.63
CA ILE A 36 4.54 1.03 -5.23
C ILE A 36 4.80 -0.30 -4.50
N ILE A 37 6.06 -0.63 -4.22
CA ILE A 37 6.43 -1.86 -3.51
C ILE A 37 5.81 -1.87 -2.11
N LEU A 38 5.94 -0.78 -1.36
CA LEU A 38 5.35 -0.67 -0.02
C LEU A 38 3.82 -0.73 -0.06
N GLY A 39 3.19 -0.11 -1.06
CA GLY A 39 1.74 -0.18 -1.25
C GLY A 39 1.27 -1.60 -1.53
N ALA A 40 1.97 -2.33 -2.40
CA ALA A 40 1.69 -3.73 -2.69
C ALA A 40 1.86 -4.62 -1.45
N LEU A 41 2.95 -4.43 -0.69
CA LEU A 41 3.20 -5.16 0.56
C LEU A 41 2.13 -4.88 1.62
N ALA A 42 1.66 -3.63 1.74
CA ALA A 42 0.60 -3.27 2.68
C ALA A 42 -0.73 -3.96 2.31
N ILE A 43 -1.09 -4.00 1.02
CA ILE A 43 -2.27 -4.73 0.54
C ILE A 43 -2.12 -6.23 0.82
N LEU A 44 -0.96 -6.80 0.53
CA LEU A 44 -0.69 -8.22 0.77
C LEU A 44 -0.79 -8.56 2.26
N ALA A 45 -0.22 -7.71 3.13
CA ALA A 45 -0.34 -7.83 4.58
C ALA A 45 -1.80 -7.66 5.06
N ALA A 46 -2.58 -6.80 4.43
CA ALA A 46 -4.01 -6.65 4.74
C ALA A 46 -4.74 -7.99 4.57
N PHE A 47 -4.47 -8.72 3.49
CA PHE A 47 -5.09 -10.03 3.24
C PHE A 47 -4.54 -11.14 4.14
N LEU A 48 -3.24 -11.13 4.45
CA LEU A 48 -2.62 -12.11 5.36
C LEU A 48 -3.10 -11.96 6.82
N THR A 49 -3.48 -10.75 7.22
CA THR A 49 -3.96 -10.47 8.58
C THR A 49 -5.47 -10.66 8.75
N VAL A 50 -6.20 -10.97 7.67
CA VAL A 50 -7.60 -11.41 7.79
C VAL A 50 -7.60 -12.81 8.38
N PRO A 51 -8.33 -13.06 9.49
CA PRO A 51 -8.58 -14.40 9.99
C PRO A 51 -9.41 -15.13 8.94
N TRP A 52 -8.77 -16.02 8.19
CA TRP A 52 -9.47 -17.02 7.39
C TRP A 52 -10.04 -18.04 8.37
N ALA A 53 -11.30 -17.85 8.74
CA ALA A 53 -12.16 -18.74 9.54
C ALA A 53 -11.44 -19.83 10.36
N ASN A 54 -11.38 -19.64 11.68
CA ASN A 54 -11.46 -20.75 12.65
C ASN A 54 -12.93 -20.93 13.01
#